data_AF-A0A7X9BVM1-F1
#
_entry.id   AF-A0A7X9BVM1-F1
#
_cell.length_a   1.000
_cell.length_b   1.000
_cell.length_c   1.000
_cell.angle_alpha   90.00
_cell.angle_beta   90.00
_cell.angle_gamma   90.00
#
_symmetry.space_group_name_H-M   'P 1'
#
loop_
_entity.id
_entity.type
_entity.pdbx_description
1 polymer ?
#
loop_
_entity_poly.entity_id
_entity_poly.type
_entity_poly.pdbx_seq_one_letter_code
_entity_poly.pdbx_strand_id
1 'polypeptide(L)'
;MVNTKSLAKTVLTLLEEKKYKELKDIFASMNPVDIAALLEDFSEKNYLLLFRILPKDIAAETFVEMDYKQQEILISSFSDHELREVVNELYIDDMVDIVEEMPANVVKRILMSSDANTRKLINEILKYPQDSAGSIMTTEFINLHSNMTIADAIRRIREKGVDSETIDTCYVT
;
A
#
# COMPACT_ATOMS: atom_id res chain seq x y z
N MET A 1 -17.02 -19.48 2.69
CA MET A 1 -17.47 -18.19 3.26
C MET A 1 -16.99 -18.13 4.69
N VAL A 2 -15.87 -17.45 4.94
CA VAL A 2 -15.45 -17.12 6.30
C VAL A 2 -16.58 -16.29 6.91
N ASN A 3 -17.07 -16.68 8.08
CA ASN A 3 -18.15 -15.95 8.74
C ASN A 3 -17.57 -14.63 9.28
N THR A 4 -17.63 -13.55 8.50
CA THR A 4 -17.00 -12.25 8.77
C THR A 4 -17.35 -11.73 10.17
N LYS A 5 -18.59 -11.95 10.63
CA LYS A 5 -19.03 -11.57 11.98
C LYS A 5 -18.32 -12.36 13.09
N SER A 6 -18.01 -13.62 12.86
CA SER A 6 -17.25 -14.45 13.80
C SER A 6 -15.78 -14.04 13.87
N LEU A 7 -15.21 -13.64 12.72
CA LEU A 7 -13.82 -13.16 12.67
C LEU A 7 -13.69 -11.81 13.35
N ALA A 8 -14.59 -10.86 13.07
CA ALA A 8 -14.59 -9.54 13.70
C ALA A 8 -14.65 -9.61 15.23
N LYS A 9 -15.53 -10.47 15.76
CA LYS A 9 -15.60 -10.71 17.21
C LYS A 9 -14.28 -11.26 17.77
N THR A 10 -13.67 -12.20 17.05
CA THR A 10 -12.39 -12.82 17.45
C THR A 10 -11.28 -11.77 17.50
N VAL A 11 -11.16 -10.96 16.45
CA VAL A 11 -10.18 -9.87 16.37
C VAL A 11 -10.35 -8.87 17.51
N LEU A 12 -11.59 -8.46 17.83
CA LEU A 12 -11.86 -7.58 18.97
C LEU A 12 -11.45 -8.21 20.30
N THR A 13 -11.78 -9.48 20.52
CA THR A 13 -11.38 -10.18 21.75
C THR A 13 -9.86 -10.24 21.88
N LEU A 14 -9.14 -10.58 20.79
CA LEU A 14 -7.67 -10.60 20.80
C LEU A 14 -7.07 -9.21 21.02
N LEU A 15 -7.70 -8.16 20.49
CA LEU A 15 -7.29 -6.76 20.71
C LEU A 15 -7.45 -6.35 22.17
N GLU A 16 -8.58 -6.68 22.79
CA GLU A 16 -8.86 -6.43 24.20
C GLU A 16 -7.90 -7.19 25.13
N GLU A 17 -7.60 -8.45 24.79
CA GLU A 17 -6.64 -9.29 25.51
C GLU A 17 -5.17 -8.93 25.20
N LYS A 18 -4.92 -7.95 24.32
CA LYS A 18 -3.59 -7.50 23.89
C LYS A 18 -2.73 -8.61 23.29
N LYS A 19 -3.36 -9.57 22.63
CA LYS A 19 -2.70 -10.69 21.93
C LYS A 19 -2.21 -10.27 20.54
N TYR A 20 -1.31 -9.28 20.51
CA TYR A 20 -0.85 -8.66 19.26
C TYR A 20 -0.12 -9.62 18.33
N LYS A 21 0.56 -10.64 18.88
CA LYS A 21 1.22 -11.66 18.07
C LYS A 21 0.19 -12.48 17.26
N GLU A 22 -0.87 -12.92 17.93
CA GLU A 22 -1.94 -13.70 17.28
C GLU A 22 -2.66 -12.86 16.22
N LEU A 23 -2.91 -11.57 16.51
CA LEU A 23 -3.47 -10.63 15.53
C LEU A 23 -2.58 -10.49 14.30
N LYS A 24 -1.27 -10.31 14.51
CA LYS A 24 -0.31 -10.20 13.41
C LYS A 24 -0.26 -11.46 12.56
N ASP A 25 -0.27 -12.64 13.19
CA ASP A 25 -0.26 -13.93 12.50
C ASP A 25 -1.55 -14.14 11.68
N ILE A 26 -2.71 -13.71 12.20
CA ILE A 26 -3.97 -13.73 11.47
C ILE A 26 -3.89 -12.82 10.24
N PHE A 27 -3.53 -11.55 10.43
CA PHE A 27 -3.50 -10.57 9.34
C PHE A 27 -2.45 -10.90 8.27
N ALA A 28 -1.31 -11.48 8.63
CA ALA A 28 -0.29 -11.91 7.67
C ALA A 28 -0.77 -13.02 6.72
N SER A 29 -1.89 -13.68 7.02
CA SER A 29 -2.49 -14.72 6.18
C SER A 29 -3.75 -14.27 5.43
N MET A 30 -4.17 -13.03 5.63
CA MET A 30 -5.38 -12.46 5.03
C MET A 30 -5.04 -11.64 3.78
N ASN A 31 -5.98 -11.56 2.86
CA ASN A 31 -5.87 -10.65 1.73
C ASN A 31 -6.12 -9.21 2.19
N PRO A 32 -5.34 -8.21 1.71
CA PRO A 32 -5.51 -6.81 2.09
C PRO A 32 -6.93 -6.26 1.91
N VAL A 33 -7.64 -6.64 0.84
CA VAL A 33 -9.03 -6.24 0.57
C VAL A 33 -9.96 -6.73 1.70
N ASP A 34 -9.76 -7.96 2.16
CA ASP A 34 -10.55 -8.53 3.26
C ASP A 34 -10.22 -7.84 4.59
N ILE A 35 -8.98 -7.40 4.79
CA ILE A 35 -8.57 -6.64 5.97
C ILE A 35 -9.21 -5.26 5.94
N ALA A 36 -9.14 -4.52 4.82
CA ALA A 36 -9.75 -3.21 4.67
C ALA A 36 -11.26 -3.26 4.97
N ALA A 37 -11.98 -4.22 4.36
CA ALA A 37 -13.40 -4.44 4.63
C ALA A 37 -13.69 -4.81 6.10
N LEU A 38 -12.83 -5.62 6.73
CA LEU A 38 -12.97 -5.94 8.15
C LEU A 38 -12.77 -4.72 9.05
N LEU A 39 -11.83 -3.83 8.69
CA LEU A 39 -11.53 -2.62 9.45
C LEU A 39 -12.63 -1.56 9.36
N GLU A 40 -13.41 -1.54 8.28
CA GLU A 40 -14.58 -0.66 8.07
C GLU A 40 -15.65 -0.82 9.18
N ASP A 41 -15.86 -2.06 9.64
CA ASP A 41 -16.84 -2.38 10.68
C ASP A 41 -16.40 -1.97 12.10
N PHE A 42 -15.15 -1.56 12.30
CA PHE A 42 -14.62 -1.22 13.62
C PHE A 42 -14.70 0.28 13.94
N SER A 43 -14.77 0.57 15.25
CA SER A 43 -14.67 1.96 15.71
C SER A 43 -13.30 2.56 15.33
N GLU A 44 -13.26 3.87 15.15
CA GLU A 44 -12.04 4.61 14.76
C GLU A 44 -10.82 4.22 15.60
N LYS A 45 -11.00 4.22 16.92
CA LYS A 45 -9.97 3.83 17.87
C LYS A 45 -9.43 2.41 17.62
N ASN A 46 -10.32 1.47 17.32
CA ASN A 46 -9.95 0.07 17.17
C ASN A 46 -9.24 -0.18 15.84
N TYR A 47 -9.77 0.33 14.73
CA TYR A 47 -9.12 0.10 13.44
C TYR A 47 -7.76 0.83 13.35
N LEU A 48 -7.61 2.02 13.94
CA LEU A 48 -6.30 2.71 14.04
C LEU A 48 -5.26 1.89 14.82
N LEU A 49 -5.68 1.12 15.82
CA LEU A 49 -4.79 0.24 16.58
C LEU A 49 -4.49 -1.04 15.80
N LEU A 50 -5.50 -1.62 15.16
CA LEU A 50 -5.35 -2.84 14.34
C LEU A 50 -4.46 -2.59 13.12
N PHE A 51 -4.62 -1.45 12.45
CA PHE A 51 -3.78 -1.06 11.31
C PHE A 51 -2.30 -1.01 11.70
N ARG A 52 -1.97 -0.45 12.88
CA ARG A 52 -0.58 -0.42 13.40
C ARG A 52 0.02 -1.78 13.72
N ILE A 53 -0.80 -2.83 13.84
CA ILE A 53 -0.35 -4.20 14.10
C ILE A 53 -0.01 -4.93 12.79
N LEU A 54 -0.52 -4.46 11.65
CA LEU A 54 -0.28 -5.06 10.36
C LEU A 54 1.24 -5.13 10.04
N PRO A 55 1.71 -6.23 9.43
CA PRO A 55 2.97 -6.23 8.71
C PRO A 55 3.04 -5.05 7.72
N LYS A 56 4.23 -4.49 7.44
CA LYS A 56 4.35 -3.24 6.68
C LYS A 56 3.86 -3.36 5.24
N ASP A 57 4.25 -4.44 4.58
CA ASP A 57 3.80 -4.89 3.26
C ASP A 57 2.28 -4.98 3.21
N ILE A 58 1.69 -5.72 4.14
CA ILE A 58 0.24 -5.88 4.23
C ILE A 58 -0.45 -4.55 4.58
N ALA A 59 0.16 -3.70 5.38
CA ALA A 59 -0.40 -2.40 5.76
C ALA A 59 -0.51 -1.45 4.58
N ALA A 60 0.51 -1.42 3.71
CA ALA A 60 0.52 -0.59 2.51
C ALA A 60 -0.57 -1.04 1.53
N GLU A 61 -0.61 -2.34 1.20
CA GLU A 61 -1.67 -2.89 0.34
C GLU A 61 -3.06 -2.70 0.97
N THR A 62 -3.21 -2.91 2.28
CA THR A 62 -4.49 -2.70 2.97
C THR A 62 -4.91 -1.24 2.91
N PHE A 63 -3.96 -0.32 3.04
CA PHE A 63 -4.22 1.12 3.00
C PHE A 63 -4.84 1.53 1.66
N VAL A 64 -4.31 1.04 0.54
CA VAL A 64 -4.84 1.31 -0.81
C VAL A 64 -6.29 0.85 -0.94
N GLU A 65 -6.62 -0.31 -0.37
CA GLU A 65 -7.96 -0.90 -0.43
C GLU A 65 -8.98 -0.23 0.51
N MET A 66 -8.55 0.61 1.43
CA MET A 66 -9.44 1.34 2.34
C MET A 66 -10.14 2.51 1.65
N ASP A 67 -11.31 2.90 2.15
CA ASP A 67 -11.98 4.09 1.66
C ASP A 67 -11.19 5.37 1.97
N TYR A 68 -11.39 6.42 1.17
CA TYR A 68 -10.65 7.67 1.32
C TYR A 68 -10.85 8.36 2.68
N LYS A 69 -11.98 8.13 3.35
CA LYS A 69 -12.24 8.71 4.66
C LYS A 69 -11.42 8.01 5.74
N GLN A 70 -11.30 6.68 5.69
CA GLN A 70 -10.43 5.92 6.59
C GLN A 70 -8.96 6.25 6.34
N GLN A 71 -8.55 6.34 5.07
CA GLN A 71 -7.19 6.76 4.70
C GLN A 71 -6.86 8.15 5.25
N GLU A 72 -7.77 9.12 5.10
CA GLU A 72 -7.60 10.49 5.64
C GLU A 72 -7.39 10.47 7.16
N ILE A 73 -8.20 9.70 7.89
CA ILE A 73 -8.09 9.57 9.34
C ILE A 73 -6.76 8.90 9.73
N LEU A 74 -6.36 7.83 9.03
CA LEU A 74 -5.07 7.16 9.26
C LEU A 74 -3.92 8.12 9.09
N ILE A 75 -3.83 8.77 7.92
CA ILE A 75 -2.79 9.75 7.63
C ILE A 75 -2.76 10.80 8.72
N SER A 76 -3.91 11.39 9.07
CA SER A 76 -4.03 12.42 10.10
C SER A 76 -3.57 11.94 11.49
N SER A 77 -3.75 10.66 11.79
CA SER A 77 -3.34 10.05 13.06
C SER A 77 -1.87 9.62 13.10
N PHE A 78 -1.23 9.45 11.95
CA PHE A 78 0.15 8.98 11.84
C PHE A 78 1.14 10.06 12.24
N SER A 79 2.19 9.64 12.94
CA SER A 79 3.45 10.37 12.98
C SER A 79 4.07 10.43 11.59
N ASP A 80 4.96 11.40 11.35
CA ASP A 80 5.65 11.53 10.06
C ASP A 80 6.49 10.29 9.72
N HIS A 81 6.97 9.57 10.74
CA HIS A 81 7.65 8.30 10.56
C HIS A 81 6.69 7.21 10.07
N GLU A 82 5.57 7.00 10.76
CA GLU A 82 4.55 6.00 10.35
C GLU A 82 4.04 6.28 8.92
N LEU A 83 3.76 7.55 8.61
CA LEU A 83 3.31 7.93 7.28
C LEU A 83 4.37 7.61 6.22
N ARG A 84 5.64 7.91 6.49
CA ARG A 84 6.73 7.58 5.56
C ARG A 84 6.88 6.08 5.34
N GLU A 85 6.71 5.27 6.38
CA GLU A 85 6.81 3.81 6.26
C GLU A 85 5.70 3.23 5.39
N VAL A 86 4.47 3.75 5.48
CA VAL A 86 3.38 3.31 4.59
C VAL A 86 3.59 3.84 3.18
N VAL A 87 3.84 5.15 3.05
CA VAL A 87 4.03 5.80 1.74
C VAL A 87 5.17 5.16 0.96
N ASN A 88 6.30 4.83 1.57
CA ASN A 88 7.43 4.24 0.85
C ASN A 88 7.17 2.84 0.28
N GLU A 89 6.13 2.15 0.74
CA GLU A 89 5.75 0.82 0.26
C GLU A 89 4.62 0.88 -0.79
N LEU A 90 4.05 2.07 -1.04
CA LEU A 90 3.04 2.26 -2.09
C LEU A 90 3.68 2.37 -3.46
N TYR A 91 3.01 1.80 -4.45
CA TYR A 91 3.34 2.03 -5.85
C TYR A 91 2.95 3.45 -6.29
N ILE A 92 3.60 3.93 -7.34
CA ILE A 92 3.45 5.32 -7.76
C ILE A 92 2.03 5.67 -8.24
N ASP A 93 1.34 4.74 -8.87
CA ASP A 93 -0.05 4.89 -9.31
C ASP A 93 -0.98 5.03 -8.11
N ASP A 94 -0.86 4.18 -7.10
CA ASP A 94 -1.62 4.33 -5.85
C ASP A 94 -1.38 5.69 -5.20
N MET A 95 -0.11 6.14 -5.15
CA MET A 95 0.21 7.47 -4.63
C MET A 95 -0.47 8.59 -5.40
N VAL A 96 -0.54 8.47 -6.72
CA VAL A 96 -1.16 9.47 -7.59
C VAL A 96 -2.66 9.51 -7.31
N ASP A 97 -3.33 8.37 -7.25
CA ASP A 97 -4.76 8.26 -6.95
C ASP A 97 -5.09 8.91 -5.59
N ILE A 98 -4.30 8.59 -4.56
CA ILE A 98 -4.45 9.22 -3.24
C ILE A 98 -4.24 10.75 -3.32
N VAL A 99 -3.28 11.22 -4.10
CA VAL A 99 -3.00 12.66 -4.24
C VAL A 99 -4.13 13.40 -4.96
N GLU A 100 -4.81 12.76 -5.92
CA GLU A 100 -5.93 13.35 -6.65
C GLU A 100 -7.21 13.46 -5.81
N GLU A 101 -7.47 12.49 -4.94
CA GLU A 101 -8.73 12.37 -4.20
C GLU A 101 -8.68 13.04 -2.80
N MET A 102 -7.49 13.27 -2.25
CA MET A 102 -7.32 13.75 -0.88
C MET A 102 -7.35 15.28 -0.72
N PRO A 103 -7.77 15.79 0.45
CA PRO A 103 -7.65 17.20 0.81
C PRO A 103 -6.20 17.70 0.79
N ALA A 104 -6.01 18.98 0.45
CA ALA A 104 -4.67 19.57 0.26
C ALA A 104 -3.71 19.44 1.46
N ASN A 105 -4.23 19.41 2.69
CA ASN A 105 -3.42 19.17 3.90
C ASN A 105 -2.85 17.74 3.95
N VAL A 106 -3.62 16.75 3.51
CA VAL A 106 -3.22 15.34 3.45
C VAL A 106 -2.20 15.15 2.34
N VAL A 107 -2.50 15.65 1.13
CA VAL A 107 -1.58 15.64 -0.02
C VAL A 107 -0.22 16.22 0.35
N LYS A 108 -0.21 17.37 1.04
CA LYS A 108 1.03 18.00 1.49
C LYS A 108 1.86 17.08 2.40
N ARG A 109 1.22 16.33 3.30
CA ARG A 109 1.93 15.42 4.21
C ARG A 109 2.51 14.21 3.49
N ILE A 110 1.78 13.64 2.53
CA ILE A 110 2.27 12.55 1.68
C ILE A 110 3.51 13.03 0.93
N LEU A 111 3.41 14.13 0.18
CA LEU A 111 4.53 14.67 -0.59
C LEU A 111 5.74 15.03 0.28
N MET A 112 5.53 15.52 1.51
CA MET A 112 6.64 15.77 2.46
C MET A 112 7.28 14.50 3.00
N SER A 113 6.55 13.38 3.01
CA SER A 113 7.02 12.09 3.50
C SER A 113 7.77 11.30 2.43
N SER A 114 7.46 11.52 1.15
CA SER A 114 8.14 10.94 -0.02
C SER A 114 9.49 11.61 -0.32
N ASP A 115 10.39 10.86 -0.95
CA ASP A 115 11.66 11.39 -1.43
C ASP A 115 11.50 12.31 -2.66
N ALA A 116 12.60 12.89 -3.13
CA ALA A 116 12.59 13.83 -4.25
C ALA A 116 12.27 13.19 -5.61
N ASN A 117 12.70 11.95 -5.84
CA ASN A 117 12.45 11.24 -7.09
C ASN A 117 10.98 10.81 -7.16
N THR A 118 10.46 10.24 -6.09
CA THR A 118 9.05 9.85 -5.97
C THR A 118 8.13 11.04 -6.20
N ARG A 119 8.39 12.18 -5.54
CA ARG A 119 7.64 13.42 -5.79
C ARG A 119 7.72 13.89 -7.24
N LYS A 120 8.88 13.80 -7.88
CA LYS A 120 9.05 14.20 -9.27
C LYS A 120 8.17 13.33 -10.17
N LEU A 121 8.12 12.03 -9.90
CA LEU A 121 7.37 11.07 -10.67
C LEU A 121 5.86 11.24 -10.49
N ILE A 122 5.35 11.44 -9.27
CA ILE A 122 3.94 11.82 -9.02
C ILE A 122 3.57 13.04 -9.88
N ASN A 123 4.38 14.10 -9.85
CA ASN A 123 4.13 15.31 -10.66
C ASN A 123 4.26 15.08 -12.17
N GLU A 124 4.93 14.02 -12.60
CA GLU A 124 5.02 13.64 -14.01
C GLU A 124 3.76 12.90 -14.44
N ILE A 125 3.28 11.97 -13.62
CA ILE A 125 2.07 11.20 -13.86
C ILE A 125 0.83 12.11 -13.86
N LEU A 126 0.72 13.04 -12.91
CA LEU A 126 -0.37 14.03 -12.83
C LEU A 126 -0.49 14.98 -14.05
N LYS A 127 0.48 14.95 -15.00
CA LYS A 127 0.38 15.71 -16.26
C LYS A 127 -0.38 14.95 -17.34
N TYR A 128 -0.54 13.64 -17.19
CA TYR A 128 -1.33 12.87 -18.15
C TYR A 128 -2.81 13.23 -18.00
N PRO A 129 -3.57 13.24 -19.12
CA PRO A 129 -5.01 13.44 -19.04
C PRO A 129 -5.65 12.33 -18.20
N GLN A 130 -6.72 12.68 -17.47
CA GLN A 130 -7.59 11.71 -16.81
C GLN A 130 -8.09 10.66 -17.82
N ASP A 131 -8.25 9.42 -17.35
CA ASP A 131 -8.67 8.26 -18.14
C ASP A 131 -7.71 7.89 -19.30
N SER A 132 -6.44 8.32 -19.22
CA SER A 132 -5.42 7.93 -20.19
C SER A 132 -4.54 6.80 -19.67
N ALA A 133 -3.84 6.10 -20.56
CA ALA A 133 -2.90 5.06 -20.14
C ALA A 133 -1.85 5.61 -19.16
N GLY A 134 -1.45 6.87 -19.30
CA GLY A 134 -0.47 7.49 -18.42
C GLY A 134 -1.03 7.86 -17.04
N SER A 135 -2.34 7.99 -16.87
CA SER A 135 -2.94 8.30 -15.56
C SER A 135 -3.17 7.06 -14.70
N ILE A 136 -3.08 5.86 -15.27
CA ILE A 136 -3.29 4.58 -14.56
C ILE A 136 -2.06 3.66 -14.64
N MET A 137 -0.90 4.20 -15.05
CA MET A 137 0.32 3.40 -15.16
C MET A 137 1.15 3.51 -13.88
N THR A 138 1.77 2.39 -13.53
CA THR A 138 2.90 2.35 -12.60
C THR A 138 4.23 2.34 -13.37
N THR A 139 5.32 2.78 -12.74
CA THR A 139 6.67 2.74 -13.33
C THR A 139 7.54 1.60 -12.81
N GLU A 140 7.01 0.86 -11.85
CA GLU A 140 7.66 -0.17 -11.08
C GLU A 140 7.61 -1.50 -11.85
N PHE A 141 8.24 -1.54 -13.04
CA PHE A 141 8.27 -2.72 -13.90
C PHE A 141 9.68 -3.25 -14.13
N ILE A 142 9.77 -4.55 -14.46
CA ILE A 142 11.05 -5.17 -14.82
C ILE A 142 11.37 -4.95 -16.30
N ASN A 143 12.42 -4.17 -16.54
CA ASN A 143 13.05 -4.03 -17.85
C ASN A 143 14.31 -4.90 -17.96
N LEU A 144 14.44 -5.67 -19.03
CA LEU A 144 15.59 -6.50 -19.41
C LEU A 144 16.23 -6.03 -20.72
N HIS A 145 17.47 -6.44 -20.98
CA HIS A 145 18.16 -6.12 -22.22
C HIS A 145 18.27 -7.33 -23.14
N SER A 146 18.17 -7.09 -24.45
CA SER A 146 18.21 -8.13 -25.49
C SER A 146 19.52 -8.95 -25.52
N ASN A 147 20.60 -8.41 -24.94
CA ASN A 147 21.89 -9.08 -24.85
C ASN A 147 22.10 -9.87 -23.54
N MET A 148 21.13 -9.89 -22.61
CA MET A 148 21.24 -10.64 -21.36
C MET A 148 21.12 -12.13 -21.62
N THR A 149 21.94 -12.92 -20.92
CA THR A 149 21.69 -14.36 -20.81
C THR A 149 20.48 -14.60 -19.90
N ILE A 150 19.89 -15.80 -19.98
CA ILE A 150 18.82 -16.21 -19.06
C ILE A 150 19.27 -16.08 -17.59
N ALA A 151 20.53 -16.43 -17.31
CA ALA A 151 21.09 -16.32 -15.95
C ALA A 151 21.14 -14.87 -15.46
N ASP A 152 21.51 -13.94 -16.34
CA ASP A 152 21.55 -12.50 -16.00
C ASP A 152 20.15 -11.92 -15.83
N ALA A 153 19.20 -12.32 -16.68
CA ALA A 153 17.80 -11.94 -16.55
C ALA A 153 17.20 -12.41 -15.22
N ILE A 154 17.37 -13.69 -14.86
CA ILE A 154 16.88 -14.23 -13.58
C ILE A 154 17.54 -13.52 -12.39
N ARG A 155 18.84 -13.22 -12.47
CA ARG A 155 19.54 -12.46 -11.42
C ARG A 155 18.91 -11.09 -11.24
N ARG A 156 18.66 -10.38 -12.33
CA ARG A 156 18.03 -9.07 -12.33
C ARG A 156 16.60 -9.10 -11.80
N ILE A 157 15.79 -10.08 -12.20
CA ILE A 157 14.43 -10.29 -11.66
C ILE A 157 14.49 -10.51 -10.15
N ARG A 158 15.45 -11.28 -9.63
CA ARG A 158 15.61 -11.47 -8.18
C ARG A 158 16.05 -10.20 -7.45
N GLU A 159 16.88 -9.38 -8.07
CA GLU A 159 17.38 -8.13 -7.48
C GLU A 159 16.36 -7.00 -7.49
N LYS A 160 15.44 -6.99 -8.46
CA LYS A 160 14.50 -5.88 -8.70
C LYS A 160 13.03 -6.24 -8.55
N GLY A 161 12.71 -7.53 -8.53
CA GLY A 161 11.33 -8.03 -8.50
C GLY A 161 10.58 -7.71 -7.22
N VAL A 162 11.29 -7.44 -6.12
CA VAL A 162 10.67 -7.03 -4.85
C VAL A 162 10.07 -5.63 -4.95
N ASP A 163 10.71 -4.74 -5.74
CA ASP A 163 10.29 -3.35 -5.92
C ASP A 163 9.45 -3.17 -7.20
N SER A 164 8.95 -4.27 -7.80
CA SER A 164 8.16 -4.22 -9.02
C SER A 164 6.74 -4.66 -8.77
N GLU A 165 5.79 -4.01 -9.44
CA GLU A 165 4.37 -4.36 -9.47
C GLU A 165 4.16 -5.84 -9.82
N THR A 166 4.89 -6.32 -10.83
CA THR A 166 4.84 -7.71 -11.24
C THR A 166 6.12 -8.17 -11.90
N ILE A 167 6.44 -9.45 -11.70
CA ILE A 167 7.53 -10.16 -12.38
C ILE A 167 7.02 -11.11 -13.47
N ASP A 168 5.71 -11.26 -13.61
CA ASP A 168 5.11 -12.21 -14.57
C ASP A 168 5.33 -11.78 -16.02
N THR A 169 5.43 -10.47 -16.24
CA THR A 169 5.76 -9.86 -17.53
C THR A 169 7.01 -9.00 -17.39
N CYS A 170 8.05 -9.35 -18.15
CA CYS A 170 9.27 -8.57 -18.25
C CYS A 170 9.39 -7.97 -19.65
N TYR A 171 9.67 -6.68 -19.72
CA TYR A 171 9.82 -5.95 -20.99
C TYR A 171 11.27 -6.00 -21.45
N VAL A 172 11.49 -6.06 -22.77
CA VAL A 172 12.84 -6.03 -23.36
C VAL A 172 13.04 -4.74 -24.13
N THR A 173 14.07 -3.97 -23.76
CA THR A 173 14.48 -2.74 -24.47
C THR A 173 15.91 -2.82 -24.99
#